data_AF-A0A7V0W952-F1
#
_entry.id   AF-A0A7V0W952-F1
#
_cell.length_a   1.000
_cell.length_b   1.000
_cell.length_c   1.000
_cell.angle_alpha   90.00
_cell.angle_beta   90.00
_cell.angle_gamma   90.00
#
_symmetry.space_group_name_H-M   'P 1'
#
loop_
_entity.id
_entity.type
_entity.pdbx_description
1 polymer ?
#
loop_
_entity_poly.entity_id
_entity_poly.type
_entity_poly.pdbx_seq_one_letter_code
_entity_poly.pdbx_strand_id
1 'polypeptide(L)'
;MVKSKKFLFLLILLFPLAFIPTSWAMDITLAWDPNTEPDLAGYRVYYGTSSRNYISSIDVGNVTRYTITNLEPRFTYYFAVTAYDTYNNESDFSNEVSSDSTNALVDIYIAGINKGSYSIPSGGRVAPQYPGVVDGPVRVVSRNGVPIFVSQRAFYGDSFNEVMGYPSNQLTTEYWFPWYNNVNMVTWIVVGNRSTSQEANVDIYIAGRLMGTYSIPSGGRVAPQYPGVVDGPVRVVSRNGVPIFVSQRAFYGDSFNEVMGYPSNQLTTEYWFPWYNNVNMVTWIVVGNP
;
A
#
# COMPACT_ATOMS: atom_id res chain seq x y z
N MET A 1 -79.23 -23.70 6.91
CA MET A 1 -77.85 -23.74 7.47
C MET A 1 -77.20 -25.00 6.89
N VAL A 2 -76.02 -25.04 6.27
CA VAL A 2 -74.79 -24.24 6.39
C VAL A 2 -74.17 -24.10 4.97
N LYS A 3 -73.75 -22.90 4.58
CA LYS A 3 -72.92 -22.65 3.38
C LYS A 3 -71.47 -23.02 3.70
N SER A 4 -70.81 -23.88 2.92
CA SER A 4 -69.38 -24.17 3.11
C SER A 4 -68.54 -22.94 2.73
N LYS A 5 -67.80 -22.38 3.68
CA LYS A 5 -66.76 -21.39 3.40
C LYS A 5 -65.51 -22.12 2.91
N LYS A 6 -65.13 -21.93 1.65
CA LYS A 6 -63.79 -22.32 1.17
C LYS A 6 -62.78 -21.31 1.72
N PHE A 7 -61.91 -21.74 2.62
CA PHE A 7 -60.74 -20.96 3.03
C PHE A 7 -59.62 -21.18 2.01
N LEU A 8 -59.11 -20.10 1.42
CA LEU A 8 -57.90 -20.10 0.62
C LEU A 8 -56.73 -19.82 1.55
N PHE A 9 -55.86 -20.81 1.79
CA PHE A 9 -54.58 -20.60 2.47
C PHE A 9 -53.54 -20.21 1.41
N LEU A 10 -53.05 -18.97 1.46
CA LEU A 10 -51.88 -18.54 0.69
C LEU A 10 -50.63 -18.92 1.49
N LEU A 11 -49.94 -19.98 1.09
CA LEU A 11 -48.63 -20.33 1.61
C LEU A 11 -47.58 -19.46 0.90
N ILE A 12 -47.17 -18.35 1.51
CA ILE A 12 -45.99 -17.61 1.05
C ILE A 12 -44.76 -18.42 1.46
N LEU A 13 -44.24 -19.23 0.52
CA LEU A 13 -42.90 -19.77 0.61
C LEU A 13 -41.92 -18.60 0.49
N LEU A 14 -41.46 -18.10 1.63
CA LEU A 14 -40.31 -17.21 1.69
C LEU A 14 -39.09 -18.04 1.28
N PHE A 15 -38.76 -18.07 -0.01
CA PHE A 15 -37.45 -18.54 -0.43
C PHE A 15 -36.43 -17.63 0.25
N PRO A 16 -35.52 -18.14 1.10
CA PRO A 16 -34.41 -17.33 1.53
C PRO A 16 -33.70 -16.89 0.25
N LEU A 17 -33.59 -15.58 0.07
CA LEU A 17 -32.78 -15.02 -1.00
C LEU A 17 -31.35 -15.47 -0.67
N ALA A 18 -30.93 -16.59 -1.25
CA ALA A 18 -29.58 -17.08 -1.11
C ALA A 18 -28.71 -15.98 -1.70
N PHE A 19 -28.01 -15.28 -0.82
CA PHE A 19 -26.94 -14.39 -1.21
C PHE A 19 -25.89 -15.29 -1.83
N ILE A 20 -25.92 -15.47 -3.15
CA ILE A 20 -24.84 -16.17 -3.86
C ILE A 20 -23.67 -15.20 -3.76
N PRO A 21 -22.63 -15.47 -2.94
CA PRO A 21 -21.44 -14.64 -3.00
C PRO A 21 -20.96 -14.73 -4.44
N THR A 22 -20.86 -13.60 -5.12
CA THR A 22 -20.19 -13.54 -6.42
C THR A 22 -18.77 -14.02 -6.16
N SER A 23 -18.46 -15.27 -6.51
CA SER A 23 -17.09 -15.75 -6.48
C SER A 23 -16.39 -15.08 -7.66
N TRP A 24 -15.43 -14.23 -7.35
CA TRP A 24 -14.56 -13.71 -8.39
C TRP A 24 -13.66 -14.88 -8.78
N ALA A 25 -13.55 -15.20 -10.06
CA ALA A 25 -12.62 -16.21 -10.55
C ALA A 25 -11.26 -15.56 -10.79
N MET A 26 -10.17 -16.24 -10.45
CA MET A 26 -8.83 -15.85 -10.87
C MET A 26 -8.28 -16.79 -11.94
N ASP A 27 -7.57 -16.19 -12.90
CA ASP A 27 -6.82 -16.91 -13.92
C ASP A 27 -5.32 -16.76 -13.65
N ILE A 28 -4.59 -17.88 -13.58
CA ILE A 28 -3.13 -17.91 -13.42
C ILE A 28 -2.53 -18.56 -14.65
N THR A 29 -1.61 -17.85 -15.31
CA THR A 29 -0.86 -18.37 -16.45
C THR A 29 0.51 -18.88 -15.99
N LEU A 30 0.77 -20.16 -16.22
CA LEU A 30 2.06 -20.79 -16.02
C LEU A 30 2.80 -20.90 -17.36
N ALA A 31 4.12 -20.81 -17.32
CA ALA A 31 5.01 -21.08 -18.44
C ALA A 31 6.26 -21.81 -17.95
N TRP A 32 6.77 -22.73 -18.76
CA TRP A 32 7.96 -23.53 -18.46
C TRP A 32 8.81 -23.76 -19.71
N ASP A 33 10.07 -24.12 -19.49
CA ASP A 33 10.98 -24.46 -20.58
C ASP A 33 10.63 -25.84 -21.16
N PRO A 34 10.67 -26.02 -22.50
CA PRO A 34 10.34 -27.30 -23.12
C PRO A 34 11.40 -28.38 -22.85
N ASN A 35 10.92 -29.59 -22.61
CA ASN A 35 11.65 -30.84 -22.73
C ASN A 35 11.99 -31.16 -24.21
N THR A 36 13.04 -31.95 -24.44
CA THR A 36 13.60 -32.23 -25.80
C THR A 36 13.70 -33.72 -26.13
N GLU A 37 13.23 -34.57 -25.23
CA GLU A 37 13.23 -36.02 -25.34
C GLU A 37 12.38 -36.47 -26.54
N PRO A 38 12.86 -37.41 -27.38
CA PRO A 38 12.14 -37.81 -28.61
C PRO A 38 10.77 -38.45 -28.38
N ASP A 39 10.55 -39.01 -27.19
CA ASP A 39 9.33 -39.69 -26.77
C ASP A 39 8.41 -38.83 -25.90
N LEU A 40 8.70 -37.52 -25.76
CA LEU A 40 7.83 -36.57 -25.06
C LEU A 40 6.45 -36.52 -25.71
N ALA A 41 5.41 -36.85 -24.93
CA ALA A 41 4.03 -36.80 -25.37
C ALA A 41 3.29 -35.54 -24.88
N GLY A 42 3.63 -35.02 -23.70
CA GLY A 42 3.01 -33.80 -23.17
C GLY A 42 3.39 -33.47 -21.74
N TYR A 43 2.59 -32.60 -21.12
CA TYR A 43 2.78 -32.16 -19.75
C TYR A 43 1.50 -32.27 -18.93
N ARG A 44 1.67 -32.44 -17.62
CA ARG A 44 0.58 -32.37 -16.64
C ARG A 44 0.90 -31.29 -15.61
N VAL A 45 -0.04 -30.38 -15.43
CA VAL A 45 0.06 -29.28 -14.47
C VAL A 45 -0.61 -29.71 -13.17
N TYR A 46 0.07 -29.53 -12.05
CA TYR A 46 -0.39 -29.86 -10.71
C TYR A 46 -0.52 -28.61 -9.86
N TYR A 47 -1.58 -28.52 -9.06
CA TYR A 47 -1.78 -27.39 -8.16
C TYR A 47 -2.56 -27.71 -6.89
N GLY A 48 -2.36 -26.89 -5.88
CA GLY A 48 -3.03 -26.99 -4.58
C GLY A 48 -2.80 -25.76 -3.72
N THR A 49 -3.43 -25.70 -2.55
CA THR A 49 -3.35 -24.56 -1.61
C THR A 49 -2.32 -24.78 -0.49
N SER A 50 -1.53 -25.86 -0.56
CA SER A 50 -0.46 -26.19 0.37
C SER A 50 0.79 -26.58 -0.41
N SER A 51 1.95 -26.06 0.01
CA SER A 51 3.24 -26.35 -0.64
C SER A 51 3.48 -27.86 -0.69
N ARG A 52 3.86 -28.34 -1.88
CA ARG A 52 4.13 -29.75 -2.21
C ARG A 52 2.98 -30.72 -1.96
N ASN A 53 1.75 -30.21 -1.80
CA ASN A 53 0.54 -31.00 -1.70
C ASN A 53 -0.46 -30.54 -2.77
N TYR A 54 -0.36 -31.17 -3.94
CA TYR A 54 -1.18 -30.87 -5.10
C TYR A 54 -2.42 -31.77 -5.08
N ILE A 55 -3.59 -31.14 -4.89
CA ILE A 55 -4.89 -31.83 -4.83
C ILE A 55 -5.60 -31.85 -6.19
N SER A 56 -5.06 -31.17 -7.18
CA SER A 56 -5.63 -31.06 -8.52
C SER A 56 -4.53 -31.21 -9.58
N SER A 57 -4.88 -31.84 -10.70
CA SER A 57 -4.00 -31.95 -11.86
C SER A 57 -4.79 -31.80 -13.16
N ILE A 58 -4.14 -31.26 -14.20
CA ILE A 58 -4.71 -31.04 -15.53
C ILE A 58 -3.68 -31.53 -16.54
N ASP A 59 -4.09 -32.45 -17.42
CA ASP A 59 -3.30 -32.78 -18.61
C ASP A 59 -3.46 -31.65 -19.63
N VAL A 60 -2.34 -31.02 -19.99
CA VAL A 60 -2.33 -29.85 -20.88
C VAL A 60 -1.78 -30.20 -22.26
N GLY A 61 -1.40 -31.46 -22.49
CA GLY A 61 -0.76 -31.92 -23.72
C GLY A 61 0.60 -31.28 -23.95
N ASN A 62 1.08 -31.29 -25.20
CA ASN A 62 2.38 -30.76 -25.58
C ASN A 62 2.36 -29.23 -25.78
N VAL A 63 2.17 -28.50 -24.68
CA VAL A 63 2.27 -27.04 -24.61
C VAL A 63 3.29 -26.64 -23.55
N THR A 64 3.87 -25.44 -23.66
CA THR A 64 4.81 -24.89 -22.66
C THR A 64 4.22 -23.72 -21.88
N ARG A 65 2.92 -23.46 -22.07
CA ARG A 65 2.18 -22.38 -21.42
C ARG A 65 0.74 -22.81 -21.23
N TYR A 66 0.21 -22.62 -20.03
CA TYR A 66 -1.19 -22.95 -19.72
C TYR A 66 -1.79 -21.96 -18.73
N THR A 67 -3.07 -21.61 -18.94
CA THR A 67 -3.83 -20.74 -18.04
C THR A 67 -4.84 -21.57 -17.27
N ILE A 68 -4.65 -21.67 -15.95
CA ILE A 68 -5.63 -22.25 -15.04
C ILE A 68 -6.64 -21.16 -14.71
N THR A 69 -7.91 -21.38 -15.01
CA THR A 69 -8.99 -20.42 -14.78
C THR A 69 -9.85 -20.81 -13.59
N ASN A 70 -10.66 -19.88 -13.09
CA ASN A 70 -11.63 -20.13 -12.01
C ASN A 70 -11.01 -20.58 -10.69
N LEU A 71 -9.79 -20.16 -10.38
CA LEU A 71 -9.20 -20.37 -9.06
C LEU A 71 -9.90 -19.49 -8.03
N GLU A 72 -10.19 -20.06 -6.86
CA GLU A 72 -10.79 -19.32 -5.76
C GLU A 72 -9.80 -18.25 -5.26
N PRO A 73 -10.17 -16.97 -5.24
CA PRO A 73 -9.31 -15.91 -4.73
C PRO A 73 -9.06 -16.10 -3.24
N ARG A 74 -8.03 -15.41 -2.74
CA ARG A 74 -7.64 -15.40 -1.31
C ARG A 74 -6.93 -16.67 -0.83
N PHE A 75 -6.57 -17.57 -1.74
CA PHE A 75 -5.68 -18.68 -1.47
C PHE A 75 -4.33 -18.46 -2.15
N THR A 76 -3.26 -18.82 -1.45
CA THR A 76 -1.97 -19.05 -2.09
C THR A 76 -2.04 -20.39 -2.80
N TYR A 77 -1.89 -20.37 -4.12
CA TYR A 77 -1.77 -21.61 -4.88
C TYR A 77 -0.30 -21.91 -5.14
N TYR A 78 0.01 -23.20 -5.09
CA TYR A 78 1.31 -23.77 -5.42
C TYR A 78 1.14 -24.61 -6.67
N PHE A 79 2.09 -24.50 -7.60
CA PHE A 79 2.04 -25.13 -8.90
C PHE A 79 3.34 -25.88 -9.19
N ALA A 80 3.23 -27.03 -9.83
CA ALA A 80 4.34 -27.77 -10.41
C ALA A 80 3.90 -28.43 -11.72
N VAL A 81 4.86 -28.80 -12.56
CA VAL A 81 4.62 -29.45 -13.85
C VAL A 81 5.41 -30.75 -13.91
N THR A 82 4.83 -31.81 -14.47
CA THR A 82 5.56 -33.01 -14.91
C THR A 82 5.47 -33.12 -16.43
N ALA A 83 6.49 -33.73 -17.03
CA ALA A 83 6.45 -34.19 -18.42
C ALA A 83 6.03 -35.67 -18.44
N TYR A 84 5.33 -36.10 -19.50
CA TYR A 84 5.02 -37.51 -19.73
C TYR A 84 5.37 -37.98 -21.14
N ASP A 85 5.80 -39.23 -21.23
CA ASP A 85 6.20 -39.87 -22.50
C ASP A 85 5.00 -40.53 -23.23
N THR A 86 5.23 -41.05 -24.43
CA THR A 86 4.22 -41.79 -25.22
C THR A 86 3.69 -43.08 -24.57
N TYR A 87 4.33 -43.57 -23.51
CA TYR A 87 3.88 -44.69 -22.69
C TYR A 87 3.19 -44.25 -21.39
N ASN A 88 3.00 -42.93 -21.21
CA ASN A 88 2.40 -42.30 -20.04
C ASN A 88 3.22 -42.48 -18.74
N ASN A 89 4.55 -42.61 -18.85
CA ASN A 89 5.44 -42.47 -17.69
C ASN A 89 5.66 -40.99 -17.40
N GLU A 90 5.50 -40.57 -16.14
CA GLU A 90 5.70 -39.18 -15.71
C GLU A 90 7.08 -38.95 -15.10
N SER A 91 7.64 -37.77 -15.34
CA SER A 91 8.86 -37.28 -14.69
C SER A 91 8.63 -36.95 -13.21
N ASP A 92 9.73 -36.62 -12.51
CA ASP A 92 9.63 -35.85 -11.26
C ASP A 92 8.99 -34.47 -11.51
N PHE A 93 8.47 -33.87 -10.44
CA PHE A 93 7.96 -32.50 -10.46
C PHE A 93 9.05 -31.47 -10.78
N SER A 94 8.68 -30.42 -11.50
CA SER A 94 9.46 -29.18 -11.63
C SER A 94 9.74 -28.53 -10.27
N ASN A 95 10.53 -27.44 -10.27
CA ASN A 95 10.50 -26.53 -9.13
C ASN A 95 9.07 -26.00 -8.92
N GLU A 96 8.69 -25.83 -7.66
CA GLU A 96 7.41 -25.28 -7.29
C GLU A 96 7.40 -23.75 -7.47
N VAL A 97 6.30 -23.21 -7.98
CA VAL A 97 6.02 -21.78 -7.98
C VAL A 97 4.74 -21.51 -7.20
N SER A 98 4.67 -20.37 -6.53
CA SER A 98 3.48 -19.95 -5.77
C SER A 98 2.92 -18.65 -6.31
N SER A 99 1.60 -18.49 -6.26
CA SER A 99 0.91 -17.23 -6.58
C SER A 99 -0.10 -16.88 -5.50
N ASP A 100 0.06 -15.68 -4.94
CA ASP A 100 -0.92 -15.10 -4.03
C ASP A 100 -2.03 -14.42 -4.85
N SER A 101 -3.23 -15.00 -4.75
CA SER A 101 -4.41 -14.58 -5.50
C SER A 101 -5.26 -13.52 -4.78
N THR A 102 -4.78 -12.96 -3.67
CA THR A 102 -5.61 -12.13 -2.80
C THR A 102 -5.64 -10.68 -3.28
N ASN A 103 -6.79 -10.20 -3.73
CA ASN A 103 -6.97 -8.76 -3.96
C ASN A 103 -6.83 -7.98 -2.64
N ALA A 104 -6.15 -6.84 -2.64
CA ALA A 104 -6.20 -5.90 -1.54
C ALA A 104 -7.51 -5.10 -1.58
N LEU A 105 -8.28 -5.11 -0.49
CA LEU A 105 -9.49 -4.30 -0.35
C LEU A 105 -9.13 -3.01 0.37
N VAL A 106 -8.92 -1.94 -0.39
CA VAL A 106 -8.31 -0.70 0.09
C VAL A 106 -9.36 0.40 0.26
N ASP A 107 -9.38 1.04 1.43
CA ASP A 107 -10.12 2.27 1.67
C ASP A 107 -9.15 3.46 1.79
N ILE A 108 -9.56 4.59 1.22
CA ILE A 108 -8.81 5.86 1.32
C ILE A 108 -9.65 6.85 2.12
N TYR A 109 -9.05 7.44 3.14
CA TYR A 109 -9.64 8.48 3.99
C TYR A 109 -8.83 9.77 3.88
N ILE A 110 -9.52 10.91 3.89
CA ILE A 110 -8.90 12.24 4.03
C ILE A 110 -9.62 12.95 5.16
N ALA A 111 -8.86 13.42 6.16
CA ALA A 111 -9.39 14.03 7.39
C ALA A 111 -10.45 13.14 8.07
N GLY A 112 -10.19 11.84 8.11
CA GLY A 112 -11.09 10.83 8.69
C GLY A 112 -12.31 10.46 7.83
N ILE A 113 -12.59 11.16 6.73
CA ILE A 113 -13.72 10.88 5.83
C ILE A 113 -13.30 9.89 4.76
N ASN A 114 -14.05 8.79 4.60
CA ASN A 114 -13.83 7.83 3.51
C ASN A 114 -14.13 8.52 2.16
N LYS A 115 -13.16 8.49 1.26
CA LYS A 115 -13.23 9.06 -0.10
C LYS A 115 -13.44 8.01 -1.19
N GLY A 116 -13.19 6.74 -0.89
CA GLY A 116 -13.40 5.63 -1.82
C GLY A 116 -12.91 4.28 -1.29
N SER A 117 -13.48 3.22 -1.84
CA SER A 117 -13.11 1.82 -1.61
C SER A 117 -12.75 1.15 -2.94
N TYR A 118 -11.68 0.38 -2.94
CA TYR A 118 -11.07 -0.20 -4.14
C TYR A 118 -10.73 -1.68 -3.92
N SER A 119 -10.91 -2.51 -4.96
CA SER A 119 -10.40 -3.88 -5.01
C SER A 119 -9.21 -3.90 -5.96
N ILE A 120 -8.02 -4.13 -5.43
CA ILE A 120 -6.76 -4.09 -6.19
C ILE A 120 -6.27 -5.52 -6.36
N PRO A 121 -6.21 -6.05 -7.59
CA PRO A 121 -5.61 -7.37 -7.84
C PRO A 121 -4.15 -7.45 -7.41
N SER A 122 -3.65 -8.66 -7.13
CA SER A 122 -2.22 -8.89 -6.94
C SER A 122 -1.43 -8.38 -8.16
N GLY A 123 -0.34 -7.64 -7.93
CA GLY A 123 0.41 -6.93 -8.99
C GLY A 123 -0.30 -5.74 -9.63
N GLY A 124 -1.54 -5.44 -9.22
CA GLY A 124 -2.34 -4.32 -9.70
C GLY A 124 -2.07 -3.00 -8.98
N ARG A 125 -2.71 -1.92 -9.45
CA ARG A 125 -2.70 -0.60 -8.80
C ARG A 125 -3.99 0.17 -9.06
N VAL A 126 -4.30 1.14 -8.19
CA VAL A 126 -5.28 2.20 -8.43
C VAL A 126 -4.64 3.55 -8.15
N ALA A 127 -5.07 4.60 -8.86
CA ALA A 127 -4.55 5.97 -8.69
C ALA A 127 -5.70 7.00 -8.71
N PRO A 128 -6.63 6.94 -7.73
CA PRO A 128 -7.75 7.87 -7.68
C PRO A 128 -7.28 9.30 -7.37
N GLN A 129 -8.02 10.28 -7.87
CA GLN A 129 -7.86 11.69 -7.53
C GLN A 129 -9.15 12.22 -6.89
N TYR A 130 -9.01 13.21 -6.01
CA TYR A 130 -10.14 13.83 -5.31
C TYR A 130 -10.14 15.35 -5.54
N PRO A 131 -10.66 15.82 -6.70
CA PRO A 131 -10.67 17.24 -7.04
C PRO A 131 -11.38 18.10 -5.99
N GLY A 132 -10.86 19.30 -5.73
CA GLY A 132 -11.43 20.26 -4.78
C GLY A 132 -11.16 19.94 -3.29
N VAL A 133 -10.34 18.94 -2.98
CA VAL A 133 -9.99 18.58 -1.59
C VAL A 133 -8.62 19.15 -1.21
N VAL A 134 -8.59 19.99 -0.17
CA VAL A 134 -7.36 20.49 0.45
C VAL A 134 -7.42 20.17 1.94
N ASP A 135 -7.19 18.91 2.29
CA ASP A 135 -7.33 18.46 3.68
C ASP A 135 -6.39 17.28 4.01
N GLY A 136 -6.45 16.79 5.25
CA GLY A 136 -5.69 15.66 5.75
C GLY A 136 -5.85 15.49 7.26
N PRO A 137 -5.22 14.47 7.85
CA PRO A 137 -4.28 13.55 7.22
C PRO A 137 -4.94 12.57 6.24
N VAL A 138 -4.13 12.04 5.33
CA VAL A 138 -4.54 10.96 4.42
C VAL A 138 -4.24 9.62 5.09
N ARG A 139 -5.23 8.72 5.14
CA ARG A 139 -5.08 7.36 5.65
C ARG A 139 -5.52 6.38 4.57
N VAL A 140 -4.62 5.49 4.16
CA VAL A 140 -4.91 4.40 3.22
C VAL A 140 -4.78 3.09 3.98
N VAL A 141 -5.81 2.24 3.92
CA VAL A 141 -5.86 1.00 4.71
C VAL A 141 -6.36 -0.15 3.87
N SER A 142 -5.64 -1.27 3.92
CA SER A 142 -6.12 -2.57 3.45
C SER A 142 -7.01 -3.20 4.51
N ARG A 143 -8.33 -3.21 4.27
CA ARG A 143 -9.33 -3.69 5.24
C ARG A 143 -9.36 -5.21 5.38
N ASN A 144 -8.81 -5.93 4.41
CA ASN A 144 -8.69 -7.39 4.46
C ASN A 144 -7.29 -7.86 4.87
N GLY A 145 -6.42 -6.95 5.34
CA GLY A 145 -5.12 -7.30 5.90
C GLY A 145 -4.01 -7.62 4.87
N VAL A 146 -4.31 -7.57 3.57
CA VAL A 146 -3.29 -7.74 2.53
C VAL A 146 -2.28 -6.57 2.61
N PRO A 147 -0.97 -6.82 2.74
CA PRO A 147 0.03 -5.76 2.74
C PRO A 147 -0.04 -4.91 1.46
N ILE A 148 0.07 -3.59 1.63
CA ILE A 148 0.05 -2.61 0.53
C ILE A 148 1.19 -1.60 0.74
N PHE A 149 1.64 -0.99 -0.34
CA PHE A 149 2.52 0.19 -0.31
C PHE A 149 1.83 1.34 -1.04
N VAL A 150 2.10 2.57 -0.61
CA VAL A 150 1.38 3.75 -1.06
C VAL A 150 2.34 4.92 -1.23
N SER A 151 2.21 5.62 -2.34
CA SER A 151 2.82 6.92 -2.58
C SER A 151 1.74 7.99 -2.81
N GLN A 152 2.10 9.25 -2.61
CA GLN A 152 1.30 10.39 -3.01
C GLN A 152 2.07 11.19 -4.06
N ARG A 153 1.49 11.30 -5.27
CA ARG A 153 1.99 12.14 -6.35
C ARG A 153 1.21 13.45 -6.41
N ALA A 154 1.91 14.57 -6.47
CA ALA A 154 1.32 15.88 -6.66
C ALA A 154 2.05 16.67 -7.75
N PHE A 155 1.28 17.37 -8.57
CA PHE A 155 1.75 18.28 -9.61
C PHE A 155 1.51 19.73 -9.16
N TYR A 156 2.45 20.62 -9.46
CA TYR A 156 2.31 22.05 -9.20
C TYR A 156 3.19 22.84 -10.17
N GLY A 157 2.59 23.79 -10.88
CA GLY A 157 3.26 24.46 -11.99
C GLY A 157 3.79 23.44 -12.99
N ASP A 158 5.04 23.63 -13.41
CA ASP A 158 5.79 22.70 -14.26
C ASP A 158 6.56 21.61 -13.47
N SER A 159 6.32 21.48 -12.17
CA SER A 159 6.99 20.52 -11.29
C SER A 159 6.06 19.41 -10.79
N PHE A 160 6.66 18.34 -10.26
CA PHE A 160 5.94 17.31 -9.52
C PHE A 160 6.79 16.79 -8.35
N ASN A 161 6.13 16.20 -7.37
CA ASN A 161 6.76 15.50 -6.26
C ASN A 161 5.99 14.20 -5.96
N GLU A 162 6.73 13.15 -5.62
CA GLU A 162 6.18 11.86 -5.22
C GLU A 162 6.82 11.41 -3.91
N VAL A 163 6.00 11.20 -2.88
CA VAL A 163 6.45 10.78 -1.55
C VAL A 163 5.82 9.45 -1.15
N MET A 164 6.64 8.54 -0.64
CA MET A 164 6.15 7.30 -0.02
C MET A 164 5.51 7.61 1.34
N GLY A 165 4.37 7.02 1.63
CA GLY A 165 3.75 7.11 2.96
C GLY A 165 4.49 6.24 3.98
N TYR A 166 4.48 6.64 5.25
CA TYR A 166 4.99 5.76 6.31
C TYR A 166 4.07 4.55 6.51
N PRO A 167 4.63 3.34 6.64
CA PRO A 167 3.93 2.21 7.23
C PRO A 167 3.47 2.56 8.66
N SER A 168 2.24 2.19 9.01
CA SER A 168 1.63 2.56 10.30
C SER A 168 2.36 1.99 11.52
N ASN A 169 3.08 0.89 11.33
CA ASN A 169 3.94 0.23 12.32
C ASN A 169 5.35 0.85 12.43
N GLN A 170 5.70 1.82 11.60
CA GLN A 170 6.98 2.54 11.63
C GLN A 170 6.85 3.97 12.17
N LEU A 171 5.64 4.37 12.60
CA LEU A 171 5.45 5.68 13.20
C LEU A 171 6.10 5.75 14.58
N THR A 172 6.68 6.90 14.89
CA THR A 172 7.38 7.15 16.16
C THR A 172 6.89 8.44 16.80
N THR A 173 7.48 8.80 17.93
CA THR A 173 7.16 10.04 18.64
C THR A 173 8.06 11.21 18.23
N GLU A 174 9.07 11.00 17.39
CA GLU A 174 10.08 12.02 17.11
C GLU A 174 10.66 11.91 15.70
N TYR A 175 10.74 13.05 15.00
CA TYR A 175 11.18 13.15 13.62
C TYR A 175 12.16 14.30 13.43
N TRP A 176 13.08 14.12 12.50
CA TRP A 176 14.16 15.06 12.20
C TRP A 176 14.20 15.44 10.72
N PHE A 177 14.55 16.70 10.46
CA PHE A 177 14.96 17.19 9.15
C PHE A 177 16.29 17.91 9.30
N PRO A 178 17.24 17.76 8.35
CA PRO A 178 18.54 18.40 8.49
C PRO A 178 18.48 19.93 8.31
N TRP A 179 17.39 20.47 7.74
CA TRP A 179 17.27 21.91 7.45
C TRP A 179 15.83 22.39 7.32
N TYR A 180 15.65 23.69 7.49
CA TYR A 180 14.42 24.43 7.26
C TYR A 180 14.71 25.77 6.60
N ASN A 181 13.85 26.20 5.68
CA ASN A 181 13.95 27.51 5.06
C ASN A 181 12.57 28.09 4.78
N ASN A 182 12.27 29.24 5.37
CA ASN A 182 11.05 30.00 5.12
C ASN A 182 11.35 31.50 4.97
N VAL A 183 12.48 31.80 4.30
CA VAL A 183 12.86 33.16 3.88
C VAL A 183 12.68 33.33 2.38
N ASN A 184 13.31 32.46 1.59
CA ASN A 184 13.18 32.44 0.13
C ASN A 184 12.25 31.32 -0.37
N MET A 185 11.69 30.54 0.55
CA MET A 185 10.71 29.49 0.29
C MET A 185 9.49 29.75 1.18
N VAL A 186 8.36 29.15 0.84
CA VAL A 186 7.23 29.01 1.78
C VAL A 186 7.21 27.57 2.27
N THR A 187 7.57 27.37 3.54
CA THR A 187 7.77 26.03 4.11
C THR A 187 6.88 25.79 5.31
N TRP A 188 6.22 24.64 5.29
CA TRP A 188 5.40 24.11 6.35
C TRP A 188 6.07 22.88 6.97
N ILE A 189 6.00 22.76 8.29
CA ILE A 189 6.18 21.49 8.99
C ILE A 189 4.79 20.90 9.19
N VAL A 190 4.47 19.80 8.49
CA VAL A 190 3.15 19.17 8.56
C VAL A 190 3.22 18.00 9.53
N VAL A 191 2.46 18.06 10.62
CA VAL A 191 2.43 17.03 11.66
C VAL A 191 1.04 16.42 11.75
N GLY A 192 0.95 15.10 11.59
CA GLY A 192 -0.30 14.36 11.74
C GLY A 192 -0.32 13.46 12.98
N ASN A 193 -1.52 13.28 13.55
CA ASN A 193 -1.77 12.37 14.65
C ASN A 193 -2.61 11.19 14.15
N ARG A 194 -2.03 9.98 14.15
CA ARG A 194 -2.74 8.78 13.71
C ARG A 194 -3.66 8.19 14.77
N SER A 195 -3.54 8.63 16.02
CA SER A 195 -4.33 8.07 17.12
C SER A 195 -5.80 8.26 16.83
N THR A 196 -6.61 7.27 17.21
CA THR A 196 -8.07 7.30 17.10
C THR A 196 -8.75 7.69 18.41
N SER A 197 -7.97 7.96 19.46
CA SER A 197 -8.52 8.23 20.80
C SER A 197 -7.70 9.24 21.62
N GLN A 198 -6.46 9.53 21.24
CA GLN A 198 -5.57 10.39 22.03
C GLN A 198 -5.17 11.64 21.24
N GLU A 199 -5.13 12.78 21.93
CA GLU A 199 -4.48 13.99 21.44
C GLU A 199 -2.95 13.84 21.52
N ALA A 200 -2.22 14.34 20.52
CA ALA A 200 -0.76 14.39 20.53
C ALA A 200 -0.29 15.80 20.92
N ASN A 201 0.59 15.89 21.91
CA ASN A 201 1.18 17.16 22.37
C ASN A 201 2.56 17.33 21.77
N VAL A 202 2.68 18.14 20.73
CA VAL A 202 3.87 18.21 19.89
C VAL A 202 4.61 19.53 20.07
N ASP A 203 5.92 19.45 20.27
CA ASP A 203 6.83 20.59 20.21
C ASP A 203 7.67 20.52 18.93
N ILE A 204 7.91 21.69 18.32
CA ILE A 204 8.77 21.85 17.15
C ILE A 204 9.93 22.75 17.53
N TYR A 205 11.16 22.28 17.27
CA TYR A 205 12.40 23.01 17.47
C TYR A 205 13.13 23.18 16.14
N ILE A 206 13.83 24.30 15.98
CA ILE A 206 14.76 24.54 14.88
C ILE A 206 16.08 25.02 15.50
N ALA A 207 17.19 24.36 15.18
CA ALA A 207 18.51 24.63 15.77
C ALA A 207 18.47 24.64 17.32
N GLY A 208 17.72 23.69 17.89
CA GLY A 208 17.53 23.57 19.35
C GLY A 208 16.60 24.61 19.98
N ARG A 209 16.18 25.66 19.26
CA ARG A 209 15.23 26.67 19.76
C ARG A 209 13.80 26.17 19.61
N LEU A 210 13.00 26.24 20.69
CA LEU A 210 11.56 25.96 20.63
C LEU A 210 10.86 27.01 19.76
N MET A 211 10.19 26.55 18.71
CA MET A 211 9.46 27.38 17.75
C MET A 211 7.97 27.41 18.01
N GLY A 212 7.40 26.31 18.51
CA GLY A 212 5.99 26.23 18.86
C GLY A 212 5.60 24.94 19.54
N THR A 213 4.45 24.98 20.20
CA THR A 213 3.79 23.87 20.89
C THR A 213 2.37 23.72 20.35
N TYR A 214 1.97 22.50 20.03
CA TYR A 214 0.71 22.19 19.37
C TYR A 214 0.00 21.02 20.05
N SER A 215 -1.32 21.16 20.20
CA SER A 215 -2.23 20.06 20.53
C SER A 215 -2.89 19.57 19.24
N ILE A 216 -2.68 18.31 18.89
CA ILE A 216 -3.22 17.72 17.66
C ILE A 216 -4.29 16.69 18.04
N PRO A 217 -5.58 16.96 17.79
CA PRO A 217 -6.65 16.02 18.08
C PRO A 217 -6.44 14.65 17.41
N SER A 218 -7.10 13.63 17.95
CA SER A 218 -7.14 12.30 17.35
C SER A 218 -7.54 12.36 15.87
N GLY A 219 -6.73 11.78 14.98
CA GLY A 219 -6.95 11.81 13.53
C GLY A 219 -6.75 13.17 12.89
N GLY A 220 -6.25 14.18 13.62
CA GLY A 220 -6.03 15.54 13.15
C GLY A 220 -4.62 15.79 12.62
N ARG A 221 -4.39 17.05 12.21
CA ARG A 221 -3.06 17.54 11.80
C ARG A 221 -2.89 19.02 12.14
N VAL A 222 -1.63 19.47 12.18
CA VAL A 222 -1.25 20.89 12.13
C VAL A 222 -0.21 21.11 11.03
N ALA A 223 -0.13 22.34 10.51
CA ALA A 223 0.85 22.72 9.50
C ALA A 223 1.36 24.14 9.77
N PRO A 224 2.14 24.37 10.84
CA PRO A 224 2.74 25.67 11.09
C PRO A 224 3.81 26.06 10.05
N GLN A 225 4.01 27.36 9.94
CA GLN A 225 5.15 27.99 9.27
C GLN A 225 5.87 28.89 10.27
N TYR A 226 7.16 29.10 10.03
CA TYR A 226 8.01 30.03 10.78
C TYR A 226 8.67 31.04 9.82
N PRO A 227 7.97 32.10 9.39
CA PRO A 227 8.51 33.07 8.45
C PRO A 227 9.81 33.72 8.95
N GLY A 228 10.76 33.95 8.06
CA GLY A 228 12.03 34.59 8.43
C GLY A 228 13.11 33.65 8.95
N VAL A 229 12.86 32.34 9.01
CA VAL A 229 13.82 31.34 9.55
C VAL A 229 14.49 30.56 8.42
N VAL A 230 15.82 30.49 8.44
CA VAL A 230 16.64 29.57 7.64
C VAL A 230 17.70 28.97 8.56
N ASP A 231 17.49 27.73 9.00
CA ASP A 231 18.36 27.09 9.99
C ASP A 231 18.08 25.58 10.06
N GLY A 232 18.77 24.86 10.94
CA GLY A 232 18.57 23.43 11.18
C GLY A 232 19.48 22.88 12.29
N PRO A 233 19.28 21.62 12.69
CA PRO A 233 18.23 20.71 12.25
C PRO A 233 16.85 21.08 12.83
N VAL A 234 15.79 20.56 12.20
CA VAL A 234 14.43 20.59 12.72
C VAL A 234 14.18 19.34 13.53
N ARG A 235 13.64 19.52 14.74
CA ARG A 235 13.18 18.44 15.61
C ARG A 235 11.69 18.59 15.85
N VAL A 236 10.93 17.53 15.61
CA VAL A 236 9.49 17.48 15.92
C VAL A 236 9.26 16.33 16.89
N VAL A 237 8.73 16.60 18.07
CA VAL A 237 8.61 15.61 19.15
C VAL A 237 7.25 15.65 19.82
N SER A 238 6.63 14.48 19.96
CA SER A 238 5.42 14.23 20.73
C SER A 238 5.78 13.99 22.21
N ARG A 239 5.49 14.97 23.06
CA ARG A 239 5.86 14.99 24.49
C ARG A 239 5.05 14.04 25.35
N ASN A 240 3.88 13.63 24.89
CA ASN A 240 2.98 12.73 25.62
C ASN A 240 3.02 11.28 25.09
N GLY A 241 4.03 10.94 24.27
CA GLY A 241 4.27 9.58 23.82
C GLY A 241 3.32 9.07 22.72
N VAL A 242 2.41 9.91 22.20
CA VAL A 242 1.52 9.53 21.10
C VAL A 242 2.32 9.52 19.79
N PRO A 243 2.34 8.40 19.02
CA PRO A 243 3.02 8.37 17.74
C PRO A 243 2.42 9.37 16.75
N ILE A 244 3.31 10.10 16.06
CA ILE A 244 3.00 11.11 15.05
C ILE A 244 3.63 10.71 13.71
N PHE A 245 3.38 11.51 12.68
CA PHE A 245 4.10 11.45 11.41
C PHE A 245 4.29 12.87 10.88
N VAL A 246 5.41 13.09 10.21
CA VAL A 246 5.85 14.45 9.87
C VAL A 246 6.37 14.49 8.44
N SER A 247 5.96 15.52 7.70
CA SER A 247 6.59 15.93 6.45
C SER A 247 6.97 17.41 6.49
N GLN A 248 7.96 17.79 5.69
CA GLN A 248 8.28 19.17 5.40
C GLN A 248 7.89 19.45 3.96
N ARG A 249 7.00 20.42 3.75
CA ARG A 249 6.53 20.85 2.42
C ARG A 249 7.02 22.26 2.15
N ALA A 250 7.76 22.46 1.07
CA ALA A 250 8.38 23.73 0.70
C ALA A 250 8.01 24.12 -0.73
N PHE A 251 7.56 25.36 -0.93
CA PHE A 251 7.33 25.96 -2.24
C PHE A 251 8.47 26.91 -2.59
N TYR A 252 8.92 26.87 -3.84
CA TYR A 252 10.01 27.70 -4.35
C TYR A 252 9.78 28.04 -5.82
N GLY A 253 9.50 29.31 -6.11
CA GLY A 253 9.11 29.74 -7.45
C GLY A 253 7.85 29.00 -7.92
N ASP A 254 7.91 28.44 -9.14
CA ASP A 254 6.84 27.60 -9.72
C ASP A 254 7.05 26.09 -9.45
N SER A 255 7.74 25.78 -8.35
CA SER A 255 8.00 24.40 -7.93
C SER A 255 7.68 24.19 -6.46
N PHE A 256 7.54 22.93 -6.08
CA PHE A 256 7.43 22.54 -4.68
C PHE A 256 8.11 21.20 -4.43
N ASN A 257 8.38 20.94 -3.16
CA ASN A 257 8.91 19.67 -2.69
C ASN A 257 8.25 19.30 -1.38
N GLU A 258 7.93 18.01 -1.21
CA GLU A 258 7.55 17.44 0.07
C GLU A 258 8.50 16.29 0.38
N VAL A 259 8.95 16.22 1.63
CA VAL A 259 9.82 15.16 2.12
C VAL A 259 9.31 14.66 3.46
N MET A 260 9.37 13.34 3.65
CA MET A 260 9.06 12.70 4.93
C MET A 260 10.24 12.91 5.89
N GLY A 261 9.96 13.12 7.18
CA GLY A 261 11.01 13.25 8.20
C GLY A 261 11.77 11.95 8.47
N TYR A 262 12.95 12.05 9.07
CA TYR A 262 13.66 10.86 9.56
C TYR A 262 13.14 10.49 10.95
N PRO A 263 12.56 9.29 11.15
CA PRO A 263 12.18 8.83 12.48
C PRO A 263 13.43 8.70 13.36
N SER A 264 13.36 9.14 14.63
CA SER A 264 14.53 9.10 15.52
C SER A 264 15.10 7.70 15.75
N ASN A 265 14.27 6.66 15.66
CA ASN A 265 14.68 5.26 15.78
C ASN A 265 15.29 4.65 14.49
N GLN A 266 15.38 5.42 13.40
CA GLN A 266 16.01 5.01 12.13
C GLN A 266 17.30 5.79 11.84
N LEU A 267 17.75 6.62 12.77
CA LEU A 267 19.03 7.31 12.65
C LEU A 267 20.18 6.31 12.71
N THR A 268 21.17 6.51 11.86
CA THR A 268 22.33 5.61 11.73
C THR A 268 23.60 6.42 11.46
N THR A 269 24.75 5.75 11.44
CA THR A 269 26.07 6.36 11.22
C THR A 269 26.47 6.43 9.74
N GLU A 270 25.68 5.86 8.84
CA GLU A 270 26.01 5.78 7.41
C GLU A 270 24.77 5.90 6.52
N TYR A 271 24.87 6.69 5.45
CA TYR A 271 23.81 6.92 4.47
C TYR A 271 24.38 6.86 3.05
N TRP A 272 23.64 6.23 2.14
CA TRP A 272 24.03 6.05 0.75
C TRP A 272 23.04 6.73 -0.19
N PHE A 273 23.55 7.49 -1.16
CA PHE A 273 22.76 8.04 -2.27
C PHE A 273 23.22 7.38 -3.56
N PRO A 274 22.30 6.97 -4.45
CA PRO A 274 22.68 6.24 -5.67
C PRO A 274 23.42 7.11 -6.70
N TRP A 275 23.34 8.44 -6.58
CA TRP A 275 23.97 9.38 -7.50
C TRP A 275 24.14 10.77 -6.85
N TYR A 276 25.07 11.57 -7.39
CA TYR A 276 25.27 12.98 -7.05
C TYR A 276 25.60 13.74 -8.33
N ASN A 277 24.98 14.90 -8.54
CA ASN A 277 25.21 15.74 -9.72
C ASN A 277 25.29 17.21 -9.32
N ASN A 278 26.43 17.86 -9.57
CA ASN A 278 26.64 19.28 -9.30
C ASN A 278 27.31 20.00 -10.48
N VAL A 279 27.03 19.53 -11.70
CA VAL A 279 27.60 20.12 -12.94
C VAL A 279 26.61 21.07 -13.59
N ASN A 280 25.39 20.61 -13.85
CA ASN A 280 24.28 21.39 -14.41
C ASN A 280 23.22 21.76 -13.36
N MET A 281 23.50 21.49 -12.09
CA MET A 281 22.63 21.75 -10.95
C MET A 281 23.50 22.22 -9.79
N VAL A 282 22.90 22.94 -8.83
CA VAL A 282 23.55 23.20 -7.54
C VAL A 282 23.00 22.20 -6.53
N THR A 283 23.86 21.31 -6.03
CA THR A 283 23.49 20.20 -5.16
C THR A 283 24.29 20.24 -3.87
N TRP A 284 23.59 20.33 -2.75
CA TRP A 284 24.15 20.26 -1.41
C TRP A 284 23.89 18.90 -0.78
N ILE A 285 24.87 18.38 -0.04
CA ILE A 285 24.64 17.34 0.96
C ILE A 285 24.42 18.07 2.29
N VAL A 286 23.22 17.92 2.86
CA VAL A 286 22.87 18.58 4.13
C VAL A 286 22.81 17.53 5.22
N VAL A 287 23.67 17.67 6.21
CA VAL A 287 23.82 16.73 7.33
C VAL A 287 23.33 17.39 8.61
N GLY A 288 22.38 16.77 9.29
CA GLY A 288 21.92 17.18 10.62
C GLY A 288 22.47 16.26 11.69
N ASN A 289 22.78 16.81 12.86
CA ASN A 289 23.12 16.05 14.06
C ASN A 289 22.07 16.32 15.15
N PRO A 290 21.29 15.30 15.59
CA PRO A 290 20.28 15.42 16.63
C PRO A 290 20.79 15.97 17.97
#